data_AF-A0A3M1NAZ8-F1
#
_entry.id   AF-A0A3M1NAZ8-F1
#
_cell.length_a   1.000
_cell.length_b   1.000
_cell.length_c   1.000
_cell.angle_alpha   90.00
_cell.angle_beta   90.00
_cell.angle_gamma   90.00
#
_symmetry.space_group_name_H-M   'P 1'
#
loop_
_entity.id
_entity.type
_entity.pdbx_description
1 polymer ?
#
loop_
_entity_poly.entity_id
_entity_poly.type
_entity_poly.pdbx_seq_one_letter_code
_entity_poly.pdbx_strand_id
1 'polypeptide(L)'
;LHDYSLAEIAQIFEAEDIRILSAYLLRHDSDLQKTYIVLKVNQIYLSRAIDLLERKGYRIVSLQGDQLMEKNARDHLEALLRYLKM
;
A
#
# COMPACT_ATOMS: atom_id res chain seq x y z
N LEU A 1 -16.76 19.96 9.63
CA LEU A 1 -15.76 19.22 10.44
C LEU A 1 -16.02 17.74 10.13
N HIS A 2 -15.21 16.93 9.46
CA HIS A 2 -13.84 16.96 8.95
C HIS A 2 -13.87 16.27 7.57
N ASP A 3 -13.66 17.00 6.47
CA ASP A 3 -13.66 16.42 5.11
C ASP A 3 -12.27 15.96 4.65
N TYR A 4 -11.33 15.78 5.58
CA TYR A 4 -9.90 15.67 5.25
C TYR A 4 -9.35 14.25 5.17
N SER A 5 -10.12 13.19 5.42
CA SER A 5 -9.52 11.84 5.50
C SER A 5 -8.94 11.40 4.15
N LEU A 6 -9.65 11.60 3.04
CA LEU A 6 -9.14 11.22 1.71
C LEU A 6 -8.06 12.17 1.20
N ALA A 7 -8.21 13.48 1.47
CA ALA A 7 -7.20 14.48 1.09
C ALA A 7 -5.87 14.25 1.83
N GLU A 8 -5.91 13.88 3.11
CA GLU A 8 -4.72 13.53 3.89
C GLU A 8 -4.06 12.24 3.36
N ILE A 9 -4.86 11.21 3.06
CA ILE A 9 -4.33 9.98 2.44
C ILE A 9 -3.67 10.30 1.10
N ALA A 10 -4.31 11.10 0.25
CA ALA A 10 -3.73 11.51 -1.03
C ALA A 10 -2.40 12.25 -0.86
N GLN A 11 -2.31 13.18 0.11
CA GLN A 11 -1.09 13.92 0.40
C GLN A 11 0.06 13.01 0.85
N ILE A 12 -0.24 11.99 1.67
CA ILE A 12 0.77 11.00 2.11
C ILE A 12 1.30 10.22 0.90
N PHE A 13 0.42 9.80 -0.01
CA PHE A 13 0.82 9.03 -1.19
C PHE A 13 1.62 9.88 -2.17
N GLU A 14 1.24 11.14 -2.40
CA GLU A 14 1.99 12.07 -3.23
C GLU A 14 3.39 12.37 -2.65
N ALA A 15 3.51 12.54 -1.33
CA ALA A 15 4.80 12.78 -0.66
C ALA A 15 5.78 11.61 -0.80
N GLU A 16 5.26 10.39 -1.03
CA GLU A 16 6.05 9.17 -1.26
C GLU A 16 6.14 8.79 -2.76
N ASP A 17 5.77 9.70 -3.67
CA ASP A 17 5.77 9.49 -5.14
C ASP A 17 4.88 8.31 -5.61
N ILE A 18 3.84 8.00 -4.83
CA ILE A 18 2.88 6.94 -5.15
C ILE A 18 1.67 7.57 -5.84
N ARG A 19 1.33 7.08 -7.04
CA ARG A 19 0.13 7.49 -7.76
C ARG A 19 -1.04 6.59 -7.42
N ILE A 20 -2.15 7.21 -7.01
CA ILE A 20 -3.44 6.56 -6.83
C ILE A 20 -4.09 6.41 -8.21
N LEU A 21 -4.33 5.16 -8.61
CA LEU A 21 -4.95 4.80 -9.88
C LEU A 21 -6.48 4.74 -9.78
N SER A 22 -7.00 4.33 -8.62
CA SER A 22 -8.43 4.29 -8.33
C SER A 22 -8.69 4.27 -6.83
N ALA A 23 -9.84 4.82 -6.42
CA ALA A 23 -10.30 4.79 -5.03
C ALA A 23 -11.74 4.29 -4.95
N TYR A 24 -12.00 3.37 -4.03
CA TYR A 24 -13.34 2.82 -3.77
C TYR A 24 -13.67 2.95 -2.28
N LEU A 25 -14.91 3.35 -1.99
CA LEU A 25 -15.45 3.38 -0.64
C LEU A 25 -16.31 2.15 -0.42
N LEU A 26 -16.01 1.38 0.62
CA LEU A 26 -16.84 0.26 1.07
C LEU A 26 -17.41 0.62 2.44
N ARG A 27 -18.72 0.44 2.60
CA ARG A 27 -19.36 0.60 3.91
C ARG A 27 -19.06 -0.62 4.75
N HIS A 28 -18.87 -0.42 6.05
CA HIS A 28 -18.77 -1.54 6.97
C HIS A 28 -20.19 -2.04 7.28
N ASP A 29 -20.48 -3.31 6.98
CA ASP A 29 -21.84 -3.87 7.10
C ASP A 29 -22.41 -3.79 8.52
N SER A 30 -21.54 -3.93 9.53
CA SER A 30 -21.93 -4.01 10.95
C SER A 30 -21.78 -2.70 11.73
N ASP A 31 -20.97 -1.76 11.26
CA ASP A 31 -20.62 -0.54 12.00
C ASP A 31 -20.71 0.68 11.08
N LEU A 32 -21.84 1.38 11.15
CA LEU A 32 -22.13 2.54 10.31
C LEU A 32 -21.14 3.72 10.51
N GLN A 33 -20.35 3.70 11.58
CA GLN A 33 -19.32 4.70 11.84
C GLN A 33 -17.98 4.37 11.16
N LYS A 34 -17.84 3.16 10.59
CA LYS A 34 -16.62 2.72 9.90
C LYS A 34 -16.83 2.68 8.40
N THR A 35 -15.87 3.23 7.69
CA THR A 35 -15.79 3.17 6.23
C THR A 35 -14.42 2.62 5.85
N TYR A 36 -14.42 1.68 4.92
CA TYR A 36 -13.20 1.18 4.31
C TYR A 36 -12.92 1.95 3.03
N ILE A 37 -11.65 2.28 2.82
CA ILE A 37 -11.16 2.87 1.59
C ILE A 37 -10.23 1.85 0.95
N VAL A 38 -10.51 1.49 -0.30
CA VAL A 38 -9.65 0.63 -1.10
C VAL A 38 -8.99 1.48 -2.16
N LEU A 39 -7.66 1.52 -2.15
CA LEU A 39 -6.86 2.27 -3.11
C LEU A 39 -6.07 1.30 -3.98
N LYS A 40 -6.15 1.49 -5.30
CA LYS A 40 -5.23 0.86 -6.26
C LYS A 40 -4.13 1.87 -6.57
N VAL A 41 -2.89 1.42 -6.54
CA VAL A 41 -1.72 2.28 -6.74
C VAL A 41 -0.74 1.69 -7.75
N ASN A 42 0.16 2.52 -8.25
CA ASN A 42 1.17 2.15 -9.24
C ASN A 42 2.46 1.53 -8.66
N GLN A 43 2.60 1.49 -7.33
CA GLN A 43 3.80 1.00 -6.65
C GLN A 43 3.49 -0.17 -5.72
N ILE A 44 4.49 -1.02 -5.49
CA ILE A 44 4.40 -2.20 -4.60
C ILE A 44 5.05 -1.91 -3.25
N TYR A 45 6.07 -1.05 -3.22
CA TYR A 45 6.79 -0.68 -2.00
C TYR A 45 6.03 0.41 -1.25
N LEU A 46 5.09 -0.01 -0.41
CA LEU A 46 4.19 0.89 0.32
C LEU A 46 4.53 1.04 1.81
N SER A 47 5.62 0.41 2.28
CA SER A 47 5.97 0.35 3.71
C SER A 47 5.99 1.72 4.37
N ARG A 48 6.62 2.71 3.74
CA ARG A 48 6.70 4.07 4.30
C ARG A 48 5.36 4.80 4.33
N ALA A 49 4.56 4.66 3.28
CA ALA A 49 3.20 5.22 3.25
C ALA A 49 2.30 4.55 4.30
N ILE A 50 2.43 3.24 4.50
CA ILE A 50 1.73 2.48 5.54
C ILE A 50 2.12 2.98 6.93
N ASP A 51 3.41 3.11 7.23
CA ASP A 51 3.88 3.61 8.53
C ASP A 51 3.33 5.01 8.84
N LEU A 52 3.26 5.89 7.83
CA LEU A 52 2.69 7.23 7.97
C LEU A 52 1.17 7.19 8.22
N LEU A 53 0.45 6.34 7.50
CA LEU A 53 -0.98 6.14 7.70
C LEU A 53 -1.29 5.62 9.11
N GLU A 54 -0.55 4.62 9.59
CA GLU A 54 -0.75 4.07 10.93
C GLU A 54 -0.46 5.11 12.02
N ARG A 55 0.59 5.93 11.86
CA ARG A 55 0.90 7.04 12.77
C ARG A 55 -0.20 8.10 12.82
N LYS A 56 -0.93 8.28 11.72
CA LYS A 56 -2.08 9.18 11.62
C LYS A 56 -3.40 8.57 12.12
N GLY A 57 -3.38 7.32 12.57
CA GLY A 57 -4.53 6.62 13.15
C GLY A 57 -5.37 5.84 12.14
N TYR A 58 -4.92 5.72 10.89
CA TYR A 58 -5.55 4.82 9.92
C TYR A 58 -5.16 3.37 10.20
N ARG A 59 -6.09 2.44 10.00
CA ARG A 59 -5.83 1.01 10.14
C ARG A 59 -5.76 0.36 8.78
N ILE A 60 -4.64 -0.31 8.49
CA ILE A 60 -4.52 -1.14 7.29
C ILE A 60 -5.24 -2.47 7.52
N VAL A 61 -6.19 -2.79 6.63
CA VAL A 61 -7.03 -3.99 6.75
C VAL A 61 -6.54 -5.09 5.82
N SER A 62 -6.06 -4.71 4.64
CA SER A 62 -5.53 -5.63 3.65
C SER A 62 -4.56 -4.91 2.72
N LEU A 63 -3.53 -5.62 2.29
CA LEU A 63 -2.60 -5.23 1.24
C LEU A 63 -2.61 -6.36 0.21
N GLN A 64 -2.95 -6.05 -1.04
CA GLN A 64 -2.86 -7.00 -2.15
C GLN A 64 -1.85 -6.50 -3.16
N GLY A 65 -0.78 -7.27 -3.35
CA GLY A 65 0.29 -7.03 -4.32
C GLY A 65 0.57 -8.30 -5.10
N ASP A 66 1.02 -8.14 -6.34
CA ASP A 66 1.25 -9.26 -7.25
C ASP A 66 2.39 -10.16 -6.77
N GLN A 67 2.12 -11.47 -6.64
CA GLN A 67 3.09 -12.49 -6.22
C GLN A 67 4.26 -12.66 -7.20
N LEU A 68 4.12 -12.13 -8.42
CA LEU A 68 5.14 -12.17 -9.47
C LEU A 68 6.48 -11.52 -9.07
N MET A 69 6.51 -10.59 -8.11
CA MET A 69 7.74 -9.90 -7.70
C MET A 69 8.57 -10.66 -6.66
N GLU A 70 7.95 -11.42 -5.75
CA GLU A 70 8.68 -12.25 -4.78
C GLU A 70 9.52 -13.30 -5.50
N LYS A 71 8.99 -13.82 -6.62
CA LYS A 71 9.70 -14.74 -7.52
C LYS A 71 10.91 -14.08 -8.19
N ASN A 72 10.75 -12.88 -8.74
CA ASN A 72 11.84 -12.16 -9.42
C ASN A 72 12.99 -11.74 -8.48
N ALA A 73 12.68 -11.32 -7.26
CA ALA A 73 13.70 -10.96 -6.26
C ALA A 73 14.48 -12.21 -5.81
N ARG A 74 13.78 -13.33 -5.63
CA ARG A 74 14.40 -14.63 -5.29
C ARG A 74 15.27 -15.15 -6.43
N ASP A 75 14.80 -15.05 -7.67
CA ASP A 75 15.53 -15.47 -8.87
C ASP A 75 16.82 -14.65 -9.07
N HIS A 76 16.80 -13.33 -8.79
CA HIS A 76 18.00 -12.48 -8.79
C HIS A 76 18.98 -12.86 -7.69
N LEU A 77 18.48 -13.11 -6.47
CA LEU A 77 19.32 -13.48 -5.34
C LEU A 77 19.99 -14.84 -5.57
N GLU A 78 19.26 -15.80 -6.14
CA GLU A 78 19.83 -17.08 -6.55
C GLU A 78 20.83 -16.94 -7.70
N ALA A 79 20.59 -16.04 -8.67
CA ALA A 79 21.55 -15.78 -9.74
C ALA A 79 22.87 -15.24 -9.18
N LEU A 80 22.82 -14.30 -8.25
CA LEU A 80 24.00 -13.77 -7.56
C LEU A 80 24.74 -14.88 -6.79
N LEU A 81 24.02 -15.72 -6.04
CA LEU A 81 24.63 -16.85 -5.32
C LEU A 81 25.27 -17.88 -6.25
N ARG A 82 24.74 -18.10 -7.46
CA ARG A 82 25.37 -18.97 -8.47
C ARG A 82 26.70 -18.41 -8.95
N TYR A 83 26.79 -17.09 -9.18
CA TYR A 83 28.05 -16.44 -9.57
C TYR A 83 29.13 -16.51 -8.48
N LEU A 84 28.74 -16.50 -7.20
CA LEU A 84 29.66 -16.61 -6.06
C LEU A 84 30.15 -18.05 -5.78
N LYS A 85 29.46 -19.05 -6.33
CA LYS A 85 29.82 -20.48 -6.16
C LYS A 85 30.68 -21.02 -7.31
N MET A 86 31.00 -20.19 -8.31
CA MET A 86 31.95 -20.48 -9.38
C MET A 86 33.35 -20.01 -9.02
#